data_AF-A0A961QLF9-F1
#
_entry.id   AF-A0A961QLF9-F1
#
_cell.length_a   1.000
_cell.length_b   1.000
_cell.length_c   1.000
_cell.angle_alpha   90.00
_cell.angle_beta   90.00
_cell.angle_gamma   90.00
#
_symmetry.space_group_name_H-M   'P 1'
#
loop_
_entity.id
_entity.type
_entity.pdbx_description
1 polymer ?
#
loop_
_entity_poly.entity_id
_entity_poly.type
_entity_poly.pdbx_seq_one_letter_code
_entity_poly.pdbx_strand_id
1 'polypeptide(L)' 'GDTIRLTAGCDKRFETCRIKFANTLNFRGFPHVPREDWLMATPRLGDANSGGSLTDG' A
#
# COMPACT_ATOMS: atom_id res chain seq x y z
N GLY A 1 35.42 -20.16 -15.90
CA GLY A 1 33.98 -19.95 -16.11
C GLY A 1 33.35 -19.81 -14.75
N ASP A 2 32.53 -18.79 -14.54
CA ASP A 2 32.21 -18.32 -13.19
C ASP A 2 30.77 -18.65 -12.80
N THR A 3 30.58 -19.02 -11.53
CA THR A 3 29.24 -19.26 -10.98
C THR A 3 28.75 -17.99 -10.29
N ILE A 4 27.55 -17.54 -10.64
CA ILE A 4 26.89 -16.42 -9.98
C ILE A 4 25.56 -16.85 -9.35
N ARG A 5 25.19 -16.18 -8.26
CA ARG A 5 23.88 -16.32 -7.61
C ARG A 5 23.13 -15.00 -7.71
N LEU A 6 21.92 -15.04 -8.28
CA LEU A 6 21.02 -13.90 -8.36
C LEU A 6 19.84 -14.09 -7.40
N THR A 7 19.36 -12.99 -6.84
CA THR A 7 18.16 -12.97 -5.99
C THR A 7 17.08 -12.15 -6.70
N ALA A 8 15.82 -12.58 -6.60
CA ALA A 8 14.72 -11.84 -7.19
C ALA A 8 14.60 -10.44 -6.58
N GLY A 9 14.54 -9.41 -7.42
CA GLY A 9 14.38 -8.02 -6.97
C GLY A 9 13.01 -7.75 -6.32
N CYS A 10 13.00 -6.83 -5.35
CA CYS A 10 11.80 -6.29 -4.71
C CYS A 10 11.73 -4.78 -5.00
N ASP A 11 10.66 -4.35 -5.65
CA ASP A 11 10.40 -2.94 -6.01
C ASP A 11 9.83 -2.11 -4.84
N LYS A 12 9.67 -2.75 -3.67
CA LYS A 12 9.14 -2.17 -2.42
C LYS A 12 7.69 -1.74 -2.47
N ARG A 13 6.90 -2.17 -3.47
CA ARG A 13 5.46 -1.95 -3.53
C ARG A 13 4.71 -3.04 -2.75
N PHE A 14 3.64 -2.66 -2.06
CA PHE A 14 2.82 -3.61 -1.28
C PHE A 14 2.22 -4.71 -2.18
N GLU A 15 1.77 -4.33 -3.39
CA GLU A 15 1.25 -5.26 -4.39
C GLU A 15 2.28 -6.34 -4.76
N THR A 16 3.51 -5.95 -5.09
CA THR A 16 4.58 -6.89 -5.41
C THR A 16 4.93 -7.76 -4.21
N CYS A 17 4.96 -7.20 -3.00
CA CYS A 17 5.17 -7.95 -1.77
C CYS A 17 4.11 -9.04 -1.55
N ARG A 18 2.86 -8.75 -1.89
CA ARG A 18 1.73 -9.70 -1.84
C ARG A 18 1.82 -10.75 -2.95
N ILE A 19 1.94 -10.32 -4.21
CA ILE A 19 1.77 -11.20 -5.37
C ILE A 19 3.02 -12.05 -5.61
N LYS A 20 4.21 -11.44 -5.57
CA LYS A 20 5.47 -12.13 -5.90
C LYS A 20 6.05 -12.92 -4.73
N PHE A 21 5.87 -12.42 -3.50
CA PHE A 21 6.55 -12.95 -2.32
C PHE A 21 5.60 -13.50 -1.25
N ALA A 22 4.28 -13.31 -1.37
CA ALA A 22 3.29 -13.71 -0.38
C ALA A 22 3.63 -13.26 1.06
N ASN A 23 4.31 -12.12 1.21
CA ASN A 23 4.88 -11.67 2.49
C ASN A 23 4.32 -10.32 2.95
N THR A 24 3.01 -10.14 2.84
CA THR A 24 2.33 -8.91 3.29
C THR A 24 2.48 -8.68 4.80
N LEU A 25 2.53 -9.75 5.60
CA LEU A 25 2.67 -9.68 7.06
C LEU A 25 3.94 -8.96 7.51
N ASN A 26 5.03 -9.06 6.75
CA ASN A 26 6.29 -8.40 7.05
C ASN A 26 6.56 -7.17 6.17
N PHE A 27 5.52 -6.59 5.56
CA PHE A 27 5.67 -5.33 4.83
C PHE A 27 5.93 -4.18 5.80
N ARG A 28 7.04 -3.47 5.63
CA ARG A 28 7.51 -2.42 6.57
C ARG A 28 7.23 -1.01 6.07
N GLY A 29 6.22 -0.85 5.23
CA GLY A 29 5.75 0.43 4.71
C GLY A 29 4.30 0.70 5.09
N PHE A 30 3.71 1.73 4.48
CA PHE A 30 2.38 2.22 4.84
C PHE A 30 1.43 2.19 3.63
N PRO A 31 0.76 1.06 3.33
CA PRO A 31 -0.03 0.91 2.11
C PRO A 31 -1.39 1.63 2.14
N HIS A 32 -1.84 2.09 3.32
CA HIS A 32 -3.17 2.66 3.53
C HIS A 32 -3.13 4.07 4.11
N VAL A 33 -1.95 4.70 4.17
CA VAL A 33 -1.85 6.09 4.62
C VAL A 33 -2.53 6.98 3.59
N PRO A 34 -3.59 7.71 3.96
CA PRO A 34 -4.22 8.69 3.09
C PRO A 34 -3.27 9.87 2.82
N ARG A 35 -3.64 10.70 1.86
CA ARG A 35 -2.94 11.95 1.61
C ARG A 35 -3.25 13.00 2.68
N GLU A 36 -2.44 14.06 2.70
CA GLU A 36 -2.48 15.14 3.68
C GLU A 36 -3.84 15.86 3.74
N ASP A 37 -4.55 15.96 2.61
CA ASP A 37 -5.88 16.57 2.54
C ASP A 37 -6.91 15.88 3.45
N TRP A 38 -6.72 14.59 3.73
CA TRP A 38 -7.55 13.85 4.68
C TRP A 38 -7.44 14.40 6.12
N LEU A 39 -6.29 14.96 6.51
CA LEU A 39 -6.08 15.47 7.87
C LEU A 39 -6.91 16.71 8.17
N MET A 40 -7.24 17.49 7.13
CA MET A 40 -8.04 18.72 7.23
C MET A 40 -9.49 18.49 6.80
N ALA A 41 -9.87 17.25 6.45
CA ALA A 41 -11.21 16.93 5.99
C ALA A 41 -12.24 17.07 7.11
N THR A 42 -13.41 17.60 6.76
CA THR A 42 -14.58 17.71 7.63
C THR A 42 -15.73 16.96 6.98
N PRO A 43 -16.53 16.20 7.74
CA PRO A 43 -17.66 15.45 7.18
C PRO A 43 -18.69 16.42 6.58
N ARG A 44 -19.08 16.19 5.32
CA ARG A 44 -20.14 16.97 4.66
C ARG A 44 -21.40 16.15 4.49
N LEU A 45 -22.55 16.82 4.66
CA LEU A 45 -23.84 16.23 4.35
C LEU A 45 -23.91 15.91 2.85
N GLY A 46 -24.25 14.67 2.50
CA GLY A 46 -24.29 14.19 1.12
C GLY A 46 -23.08 13.36 0.69
N ASP A 47 -21.99 13.37 1.46
CA ASP A 47 -20.84 12.48 1.22
C ASP A 47 -21.15 11.04 1.66
N ALA A 48 -20.40 10.08 1.11
CA ALA A 48 -20.49 8.66 1.46
C ALA A 48 -19.89 8.39 2.85
N ASN A 49 -20.65 8.70 3.90
CA ASN A 49 -20.26 8.54 5.31
C ASN A 49 -20.69 7.18 5.91
N SER A 50 -20.84 6.14 5.08
CA SER A 50 -21.27 4.79 5.51
C SER A 50 -20.14 3.93 6.07
N GLY A 51 -18.91 4.45 6.09
CA GLY A 51 -17.70 3.66 6.33
C GLY A 51 -17.28 2.82 5.11
N GLY A 52 -16.01 2.41 5.08
CA GLY A 52 -15.42 1.65 3.98
C GLY A 52 -13.96 2.01 3.74
N SER A 53 -13.36 1.41 2.70
CA SER A 53 -12.02 1.81 2.24
C SER A 53 -12.12 3.17 1.55
N LEU A 54 -11.32 4.14 1.99
CA LEU A 54 -11.13 5.39 1.26
C LEU A 54 -10.27 5.10 0.03
N THR A 55 -10.92 4.86 -1.11
CA THR A 55 -10.22 4.62 -2.39
C THR A 55 -9.91 5.92 -3.11
N ASP A 56 -10.68 6.98 -2.81
CA ASP A 56 -10.54 8.30 -3.41
C ASP A 56 -9.76 9.19 -2.45
N GLY A 57 -8.45 8.95 -2.44
CA GLY A 57 -7.53 10.07 -2.51
C GLY A 57 -7.30 10.30 -4.00
#